data_AF-A0A2M7NV42-F1
#
_entry.id   AF-A0A2M7NV42-F1
#
_cell.length_a   1.000
_cell.length_b   1.000
_cell.length_c   1.000
_cell.angle_alpha   90.00
_cell.angle_beta   90.00
_cell.angle_gamma   90.00
#
_symmetry.space_group_name_H-M   'P 1'
#
loop_
_entity.id
_entity.type
_entity.pdbx_description
1 polymer ?
#
loop_
_entity_poly.entity_id
_entity_poly.type
_entity_poly.pdbx_seq_one_letter_code
_entity_poly.pdbx_strand_id
1 'polypeptide(L)'
;MKNIKFLLLGIFFAIVLSKSQAISWFRFYEMFRFQSFHMFGIIGGAVVISAIFMQLFKRGIIKDIHGNIITPKKKEKGVVRTLVGGTFFGIGWGISGACAGPIFVILGFKFLPALILLISALFGAFIYGLLSKKLPN
;
A
#
# COMPACT_ATOMS: atom_id res chain seq x y z
N MET A 1 -3.96 19.07 18.22
CA MET A 1 -4.34 19.50 16.85
C MET A 1 -3.35 19.12 15.74
N LYS A 2 -2.08 18.78 16.01
CA LYS A 2 -1.05 18.49 14.97
C LYS A 2 -1.40 17.29 14.06
N ASN A 3 -2.18 16.33 14.56
CA ASN A 3 -2.49 15.09 13.85
C ASN A 3 -3.82 15.12 13.06
N ILE A 4 -4.63 16.18 13.21
CA ILE A 4 -5.94 16.24 12.54
C ILE A 4 -5.81 16.30 11.01
N LYS A 5 -4.70 16.87 10.52
CA LYS A 5 -4.36 16.89 9.10
C LYS A 5 -4.21 15.48 8.53
N PHE A 6 -3.61 14.55 9.29
CA PHE A 6 -3.47 13.15 8.88
C PHE A 6 -4.80 12.42 8.90
N LEU A 7 -5.69 12.73 9.86
CA LEU A 7 -7.03 12.17 9.90
C LEU A 7 -7.84 12.59 8.66
N LEU A 8 -7.81 13.88 8.29
CA LEU A 8 -8.48 14.39 7.10
C LEU A 8 -7.92 13.74 5.82
N LEU A 9 -6.60 13.62 5.71
CA LEU A 9 -5.95 12.92 4.58
C LEU A 9 -6.35 11.44 4.53
N GLY A 10 -6.45 10.77 5.67
CA GLY A 10 -6.89 9.37 5.76
C GLY A 10 -8.35 9.20 5.34
N ILE A 11 -9.25 10.08 5.78
CA ILE A 11 -10.65 10.10 5.36
C ILE A 11 -10.75 10.32 3.84
N PHE A 12 -10.03 11.33 3.32
CA PHE A 12 -10.00 11.60 1.89
C PHE A 12 -9.49 10.38 1.09
N PHE A 13 -8.39 9.76 1.54
CA PHE A 13 -7.84 8.56 0.93
C PHE A 13 -8.86 7.41 0.93
N ALA A 14 -9.55 7.16 2.04
CA ALA A 14 -10.55 6.11 2.15
C ALA A 14 -11.75 6.36 1.21
N ILE A 15 -12.22 7.61 1.10
CA ILE A 15 -13.30 7.99 0.18
C ILE A 15 -12.89 7.73 -1.27
N VAL A 16 -11.69 8.18 -1.67
CA VAL A 16 -11.17 7.97 -3.03
C VAL A 16 -11.03 6.48 -3.34
N LEU A 17 -10.49 5.69 -2.41
CA LEU A 17 -10.32 4.24 -2.60
C LEU A 17 -11.67 3.52 -2.75
N SER A 18 -12.68 3.95 -1.97
CA SER A 18 -14.04 3.40 -2.05
C SER A 18 -14.74 3.78 -3.35
N LYS A 19 -14.71 5.06 -3.74
CA LYS A 19 -15.35 5.55 -4.96
C LYS A 19 -14.69 5.01 -6.23
N SER A 20 -13.38 4.82 -6.23
CA SER A 20 -12.65 4.20 -7.35
C SER A 20 -12.85 2.68 -7.45
N GLN A 21 -13.60 2.06 -6.52
CA GLN A 21 -13.80 0.61 -6.43
C GLN A 21 -12.49 -0.19 -6.31
N ALA A 22 -11.37 0.46 -5.96
CA ALA A 22 -10.06 -0.16 -5.76
C ALA A 22 -10.00 -1.07 -4.52
N ILE A 23 -11.10 -1.18 -3.78
CA ILE A 23 -11.31 -2.11 -2.67
C ILE A 23 -11.83 -3.46 -3.16
N SER A 24 -12.46 -3.51 -4.35
CA SER A 24 -13.12 -4.71 -4.83
C SER A 24 -12.11 -5.69 -5.43
N TRP A 25 -12.06 -6.90 -4.86
CA TRP A 25 -11.29 -8.01 -5.42
C TRP A 25 -11.64 -8.31 -6.87
N PHE A 26 -12.92 -8.16 -7.24
CA PHE A 26 -13.40 -8.40 -8.60
C PHE A 26 -12.67 -7.54 -9.64
N ARG A 27 -12.32 -6.29 -9.30
CA ARG A 27 -11.59 -5.40 -10.21
C ARG A 27 -10.16 -5.86 -10.47
N PHE A 28 -9.52 -6.48 -9.47
CA PHE A 28 -8.22 -7.11 -9.66
C PHE A 28 -8.33 -8.41 -10.45
N TYR A 29 -9.38 -9.19 -10.23
CA TYR A 29 -9.65 -10.38 -11.04
C TYR A 29 -9.85 -10.05 -12.52
N GLU A 30 -10.67 -9.03 -12.84
CA GLU A 30 -10.86 -8.54 -14.22
C GLU A 30 -9.54 -8.06 -14.84
N MET A 31 -8.68 -7.43 -14.04
CA MET A 31 -7.36 -6.97 -14.47
C MET A 31 -6.48 -8.16 -14.91
N PHE A 32 -6.37 -9.21 -14.10
CA PHE A 32 -5.57 -10.39 -14.45
C PHE A 32 -6.16 -11.21 -15.60
N ARG A 33 -7.47 -11.14 -15.83
CA ARG A 33 -8.14 -11.73 -16.99
C ARG A 33 -8.18 -10.81 -18.21
N PHE A 34 -7.55 -9.63 -18.14
CA PHE A 34 -7.51 -8.63 -19.20
C PHE A 34 -8.89 -8.22 -19.73
N GLN A 35 -9.93 -8.28 -18.88
CA GLN A 35 -11.30 -7.92 -19.26
C GLN A 35 -11.61 -6.43 -19.04
N SER A 36 -10.82 -5.75 -18.20
CA SER A 36 -11.03 -4.33 -17.88
C SER A 36 -9.70 -3.60 -17.67
N PHE A 37 -9.56 -2.44 -18.31
CA PHE A 37 -8.39 -1.56 -18.17
C PHE A 37 -8.45 -0.66 -16.92
N HIS A 38 -9.54 -0.68 -16.16
CA HIS A 38 -9.79 0.29 -15.09
C HIS A 38 -8.69 0.27 -14.01
N MET A 39 -8.36 -0.91 -13.46
CA MET A 39 -7.30 -1.04 -12.44
C MET A 39 -5.90 -0.82 -13.00
N PHE A 40 -5.63 -1.24 -14.25
CA PHE A 40 -4.36 -0.93 -14.91
C PHE A 40 -4.15 0.58 -15.05
N GLY A 41 -5.19 1.33 -15.41
CA GLY A 41 -5.15 2.79 -15.49
C GLY A 41 -4.88 3.44 -14.13
N ILE A 42 -5.55 2.97 -13.07
CA ILE A 42 -5.34 3.49 -11.71
C ILE A 42 -3.90 3.23 -11.23
N ILE A 43 -3.42 1.99 -11.31
CA ILE A 43 -2.09 1.61 -10.84
C ILE A 43 -1.01 2.27 -11.70
N GLY A 44 -1.16 2.22 -13.03
CA GLY A 44 -0.22 2.83 -13.96
C GLY A 44 -0.12 4.34 -13.80
N GLY A 45 -1.26 5.03 -13.67
CA GLY A 45 -1.31 6.47 -13.40
C GLY A 45 -0.64 6.82 -12.07
N ALA A 46 -0.93 6.06 -11.01
CA ALA A 46 -0.29 6.25 -9.71
C ALA A 46 1.25 6.08 -9.77
N VAL A 47 1.74 5.10 -10.54
CA VAL A 47 3.18 4.88 -10.74
C VAL A 47 3.82 6.05 -11.48
N VAL A 48 3.21 6.53 -12.58
CA VAL A 48 3.73 7.66 -13.36
C VAL A 48 3.77 8.93 -12.50
N ILE A 49 2.69 9.23 -11.78
CA ILE A 49 2.62 10.39 -10.87
C ILE A 49 3.70 10.26 -9.79
N SER A 50 3.82 9.09 -9.16
CA SER A 50 4.84 8.84 -8.12
C SER A 50 6.26 9.02 -8.66
N ALA A 51 6.54 8.59 -9.89
CA ALA A 51 7.83 8.76 -10.54
C ALA A 51 8.18 10.24 -10.77
N ILE A 52 7.20 11.04 -11.22
CA ILE A 52 7.35 12.49 -11.40
C ILE A 52 7.66 13.15 -10.06
N PHE A 53 6.86 12.90 -9.02
CA PHE A 53 7.09 13.47 -7.69
C PHE A 53 8.45 13.07 -7.11
N MET A 54 8.84 11.79 -7.25
CA MET A 54 10.16 11.31 -6.83
C MET A 54 11.31 12.05 -7.54
N GLN A 55 11.15 12.38 -8.82
CA GLN A 55 12.13 13.17 -9.55
C GLN A 55 12.18 14.63 -9.07
N LEU A 56 11.03 15.22 -8.78
CA LEU A 56 10.94 16.58 -8.22
C LEU A 56 11.56 16.68 -6.82
N PHE A 57 11.38 15.67 -5.96
CA PHE A 57 12.06 15.58 -4.67
C PHE A 57 13.58 15.50 -4.84
N LYS A 58 14.07 14.64 -5.75
CA LYS A 58 15.52 14.53 -6.04
C LYS A 58 16.14 15.83 -6.57
N ARG A 59 15.37 16.61 -7.34
CA ARG A 59 15.80 17.93 -7.86
C ARG A 59 15.73 19.05 -6.81
N GLY A 60 15.22 18.78 -5.60
CA GLY A 60 15.10 19.77 -4.53
C GLY A 60 14.07 20.88 -4.78
N ILE A 61 13.19 20.69 -5.77
CA ILE A 61 12.13 21.65 -6.13
C ILE A 61 11.02 21.61 -5.07
N ILE A 62 10.65 20.40 -4.65
CA ILE A 62 9.66 20.19 -3.59
C ILE A 62 10.38 20.08 -2.26
N LYS A 63 10.02 20.97 -1.33
CA LYS A 63 10.55 21.08 0.03
C LYS A 63 9.47 20.72 1.04
N ASP A 64 9.87 20.42 2.27
CA ASP A 64 8.92 20.24 3.36
C ASP A 64 8.24 21.57 3.76
N ILE A 65 7.32 21.50 4.72
CA ILE A 65 6.62 22.67 5.28
C ILE A 65 7.54 23.69 5.97
N HIS A 66 8.80 23.32 6.23
CA HIS A 66 9.84 24.12 6.87
C HIS A 66 10.94 24.56 5.87
N GLY A 67 10.81 24.24 4.57
CA GLY A 67 11.79 24.57 3.54
C GLY A 67 12.97 23.61 3.42
N ASN A 68 12.98 22.47 4.13
CA ASN A 68 14.04 21.47 4.02
C ASN A 68 13.87 20.62 2.76
N ILE A 69 14.99 20.18 2.19
CA ILE A 69 15.00 19.26 1.05
C ILE A 69 14.57 17.87 1.53
N ILE A 70 13.55 17.31 0.88
CA ILE A 70 13.11 15.94 1.15
C ILE A 70 14.03 14.99 0.39
N THR A 71 14.89 14.26 1.10
CA THR A 71 15.74 13.21 0.53
C THR A 71 15.10 11.84 0.72
N PRO A 72 14.53 11.20 -0.33
CA PRO A 72 13.93 9.88 -0.18
C PRO A 72 14.99 8.86 0.24
N LYS A 73 14.77 8.19 1.37
CA LYS A 73 15.66 7.13 1.86
C LYS A 73 15.63 5.96 0.87
N LYS A 74 16.79 5.53 0.38
CA LYS A 74 16.89 4.36 -0.50
C LYS A 74 16.49 3.11 0.28
N LYS A 75 15.67 2.27 -0.35
CA LYS A 75 15.35 0.94 0.17
C LYS A 75 16.61 0.07 0.10
N GLU A 76 16.84 -0.74 1.13
CA GLU A 76 17.90 -1.73 1.13
C GLU A 76 17.71 -2.73 -0.01
N LYS A 77 18.79 -3.04 -0.71
CA LYS A 77 18.78 -3.99 -1.82
C LYS A 77 18.98 -5.39 -1.24
N GLY A 78 18.06 -6.30 -1.56
CA GLY A 78 18.15 -7.71 -1.19
C GLY A 78 17.22 -8.50 -2.11
N VAL A 79 17.80 -9.28 -3.01
CA VAL A 79 17.02 -10.03 -4.02
C VAL A 79 16.19 -11.11 -3.32
N VAL A 80 16.80 -11.84 -2.39
CA VAL A 80 16.13 -12.88 -1.60
C VAL A 80 14.98 -12.29 -0.78
N ARG A 81 15.24 -11.24 0.00
CA ARG A 81 14.20 -10.55 0.78
C ARG A 81 13.03 -10.05 -0.08
N THR A 82 13.33 -9.51 -1.26
CA THR A 82 12.30 -8.94 -2.15
C THR A 82 11.47 -10.03 -2.81
N LEU A 83 12.10 -11.10 -3.30
CA LEU A 83 11.41 -12.24 -3.90
C LEU A 83 10.57 -12.98 -2.87
N VAL A 84 11.18 -13.42 -1.77
CA VAL A 84 10.49 -14.19 -0.73
C VAL A 84 9.35 -13.37 -0.13
N GLY A 85 9.62 -12.13 0.30
CA GLY A 85 8.59 -11.25 0.86
C GLY A 85 7.50 -10.90 -0.14
N GLY A 86 7.86 -10.66 -1.40
CA GLY A 86 6.90 -10.39 -2.48
C GLY A 86 5.99 -11.58 -2.78
N THR A 87 6.54 -12.80 -2.81
CA THR A 87 5.76 -14.03 -3.01
C THR A 87 4.79 -14.27 -1.86
N PHE A 88 5.23 -14.19 -0.61
CA PHE A 88 4.33 -14.35 0.55
C PHE A 88 3.23 -13.28 0.57
N PHE A 89 3.58 -12.02 0.28
CA PHE A 89 2.60 -10.95 0.17
C PHE A 89 1.59 -11.19 -0.95
N GLY A 90 2.05 -11.62 -2.13
CA GLY A 90 1.19 -11.92 -3.27
C GLY A 90 0.24 -13.09 -3.01
N ILE A 91 0.74 -14.18 -2.41
CA ILE A 91 -0.09 -15.32 -2.00
C ILE A 91 -1.14 -14.88 -0.96
N GLY A 92 -0.70 -14.15 0.08
CA GLY A 92 -1.61 -13.64 1.11
C GLY A 92 -2.70 -12.75 0.53
N TRP A 93 -2.35 -11.84 -0.38
CA TRP A 93 -3.29 -10.98 -1.07
C TRP A 93 -4.25 -11.74 -1.99
N GLY A 94 -3.76 -12.76 -2.70
CA GLY A 94 -4.59 -13.62 -3.55
C GLY A 94 -5.64 -14.40 -2.75
N ILE A 95 -5.29 -14.87 -1.54
CA ILE A 95 -6.19 -15.61 -0.65
C ILE A 95 -7.17 -14.67 0.08
N SER A 96 -6.68 -13.56 0.64
CA SER A 96 -7.50 -12.63 1.43
C SER A 96 -8.39 -11.74 0.57
N GLY A 97 -8.01 -11.55 -0.69
CA GLY A 97 -8.62 -10.59 -1.60
C GLY A 97 -8.47 -9.12 -1.20
N ALA A 98 -7.64 -8.83 -0.19
CA ALA A 98 -7.46 -7.49 0.38
C ALA A 98 -6.01 -7.27 0.82
N CYS A 99 -5.46 -6.09 0.52
CA CYS A 99 -4.16 -5.66 1.04
C CYS A 99 -4.34 -4.64 2.18
N ALA A 100 -3.24 -4.12 2.72
CA ALA A 100 -3.25 -3.20 3.86
C ALA A 100 -4.20 -2.00 3.66
N GLY A 101 -4.29 -1.42 2.47
CA GLY A 101 -5.19 -0.30 2.18
C GLY A 101 -6.68 -0.69 2.31
N PRO A 102 -7.17 -1.63 1.47
CA PRO A 102 -8.54 -2.15 1.55
C PRO A 102 -8.94 -2.66 2.93
N ILE A 103 -8.06 -3.31 3.71
CA ILE A 103 -8.42 -3.83 5.05
C ILE A 103 -9.01 -2.73 5.94
N PHE A 104 -8.40 -1.53 5.98
CA PHE A 104 -8.89 -0.42 6.79
C PHE A 104 -10.23 0.13 6.28
N VAL A 105 -10.45 0.13 4.97
CA VAL A 105 -11.71 0.62 4.41
C VAL A 105 -12.83 -0.42 4.56
N ILE A 106 -12.53 -1.71 4.36
CA ILE A 106 -13.47 -2.82 4.56
C ILE A 106 -13.90 -2.91 6.03
N LEU A 107 -13.05 -2.52 6.98
CA LEU A 107 -13.41 -2.44 8.41
C LEU A 107 -14.69 -1.61 8.64
N GLY A 108 -14.89 -0.54 7.85
CA GLY A 108 -16.08 0.30 7.90
C GLY A 108 -17.33 -0.30 7.25
N PHE A 109 -17.18 -1.30 6.37
CA PHE A 109 -18.29 -1.96 5.66
C PHE A 109 -18.64 -3.34 6.23
N LYS A 110 -17.63 -4.15 6.55
CA LYS A 110 -17.74 -5.53 7.06
C LYS A 110 -16.75 -5.73 8.20
N PHE A 111 -17.20 -5.48 9.42
CA PHE A 111 -16.36 -5.49 10.61
C PHE A 111 -15.66 -6.84 10.86
N LEU A 112 -16.42 -7.94 10.90
CA LEU A 112 -15.89 -9.23 11.33
C LEU A 112 -14.79 -9.79 10.40
N PRO A 113 -14.97 -9.84 9.06
CA PRO A 113 -13.92 -10.30 8.16
C PRO A 113 -12.69 -9.37 8.15
N ALA A 114 -12.90 -8.06 8.19
CA ALA A 114 -11.79 -7.10 8.21
C ALA A 114 -10.97 -7.18 9.50
N LEU A 115 -11.63 -7.41 10.65
CA LEU A 115 -10.96 -7.57 11.92
C LEU A 115 -10.05 -8.81 11.93
N ILE A 116 -10.54 -9.93 11.39
CA ILE A 116 -9.74 -11.15 11.25
C ILE A 116 -8.51 -10.88 10.38
N LEU A 117 -8.71 -10.29 9.19
CA LEU A 117 -7.60 -9.96 8.28
C LEU A 117 -6.59 -9.00 8.92
N LEU A 118 -7.07 -7.99 9.64
CA LEU A 118 -6.22 -7.02 10.32
C LEU A 118 -5.39 -7.68 11.41
N ILE A 119 -6.00 -8.50 12.27
CA ILE A 119 -5.29 -9.21 13.35
C ILE A 119 -4.27 -10.18 12.75
N SER A 120 -4.64 -10.96 11.72
CA SER A 120 -3.70 -11.86 11.04
C SER A 120 -2.53 -11.12 10.39
N ALA A 121 -2.78 -9.97 9.74
CA ALA A 121 -1.74 -9.15 9.14
C ALA A 121 -0.79 -8.55 10.19
N LEU A 122 -1.34 -8.06 11.31
CA LEU A 122 -0.56 -7.56 12.44
C LEU A 122 0.29 -8.66 13.08
N PHE A 123 -0.29 -9.84 13.27
CA PHE A 123 0.41 -11.00 13.83
C PHE A 123 1.55 -11.46 12.92
N GLY A 124 1.31 -11.55 11.62
CA GLY A 124 2.36 -11.87 10.64
C GLY A 124 3.48 -10.82 10.61
N ALA A 125 3.14 -9.53 10.65
CA ALA A 125 4.11 -8.44 10.72
C ALA A 125 4.93 -8.47 12.03
N PHE A 126 4.30 -8.82 13.15
CA PHE A 126 4.96 -8.97 14.44
C PHE A 126 5.96 -10.13 14.44
N ILE A 127 5.56 -11.30 13.95
CA ILE A 127 6.45 -12.46 13.79
C ILE A 127 7.62 -12.11 12.86
N TYR A 128 7.34 -11.50 11.71
CA TYR A 128 8.40 -11.05 10.79
C TYR A 128 9.35 -10.07 11.48
N GLY A 129 8.84 -9.12 12.27
CA GLY A 129 9.66 -8.18 13.04
C GLY A 129 10.63 -8.89 13.99
N LEU A 130 10.17 -9.91 14.71
CA LEU A 130 10.99 -10.73 15.61
C LEU A 130 12.06 -11.55 14.86
N LEU A 131 11.69 -12.14 13.72
CA LEU A 131 12.58 -13.00 12.93
C LEU A 131 13.49 -12.23 11.96
N SER A 132 13.19 -10.97 11.67
CA SER A 132 13.90 -10.15 10.65
C SER A 132 15.41 -10.11 10.85
N LYS A 133 15.88 -10.15 12.10
CA LYS A 133 17.31 -10.15 12.45
C LYS A 133 18.01 -11.48 12.14
N LYS A 134 17.26 -12.57 11.99
CA LYS A 134 17.77 -13.94 11.76
C LYS A 134 17.57 -14.42 10.31
N LEU A 135 16.82 -13.68 9.50
CA LEU A 135 16.55 -14.03 8.11
C LEU A 135 17.70 -13.55 7.20
N PRO A 136 18.04 -14.31 6.14
CA PRO A 136 19.01 -13.86 5.15
C PRO A 136 18.44 -12.61 4.44
N ASN A 137 19.17 -11.50 4.55
CA ASN A 137 18.83 -10.23 3.90
C ASN A 137 19.26 -10.21 2.43
#